data_AF-A0A843JAP0-F1
#
_entry.id   AF-A0A843JAP0-F1
#
_cell.length_a   1.000
_cell.length_b   1.000
_cell.length_c   1.000
_cell.angle_alpha   90.00
_cell.angle_beta   90.00
_cell.angle_gamma   90.00
#
_symmetry.space_group_name_H-M   'P 1'
#
loop_
_entity.id
_entity.type
_entity.pdbx_description
1 polymer ?
#
loop_
_entity_poly.entity_id
_entity_poly.type
_entity_poly.pdbx_seq_one_letter_code
_entity_poly.pdbx_strand_id
1 'polypeptide(L)'
;MDLLISKDKAETLARLELKLSERNMSTVILFEGIGGMAMSHIVNQIIAVFEPRNIRYHSISTANMPWIKYCLLNVAPKGQISIFDRGWYSGILSEGDEKLADNITLVNSFERYLYNNGVNVIKFYLDIDEDVIKKNKKSYPVDIDGESEVFNNIGKFKDFSVTKSKIRNLLDKTNSQYSQWDVVEVADYKDTVRKIAAILESRLSELLTMPRVPERYDIMEVYPNPRENVDFSQSISKSDYNKKLAKLQNKLAELQVKLANSKKGMCLVFEGWDAAGKGGCIKRVTQALNPRGYKTFPTPAPTAEEKSHTHLWRFAKNMPDPGQITIFDRSWYGRMMVEPIEGFCTEDEYSRAGAEINLFESSLYKDHVIFLKFWIDVTKEEQLKRFNDRAADPLKNWKLTDEDWRNRKKWDVYEKYINSMIKQTNTDYAPWIDVECVDKRYGRIKVLETIVDTLKEVLDD
;
A
#
# COMPACT_ATOMS: atom_id res chain seq x y z
N MET A 1 21.76 10.14 -29.85
CA MET A 1 22.70 9.98 -28.73
C MET A 1 23.37 8.64 -28.95
N ASP A 2 24.69 8.60 -29.10
CA ASP A 2 25.38 7.32 -29.30
C ASP A 2 25.31 6.50 -28.00
N LEU A 3 24.97 5.23 -28.11
CA LEU A 3 24.92 4.30 -26.98
C LEU A 3 26.35 4.03 -26.50
N LEU A 4 26.58 4.21 -25.20
CA LEU A 4 27.87 3.89 -24.55
C LEU A 4 28.02 2.40 -24.23
N ILE A 5 26.88 1.70 -24.23
CA ILE A 5 26.74 0.25 -24.09
C ILE A 5 27.06 -0.39 -25.44
N SER A 6 27.88 -1.44 -25.44
CA SER A 6 28.20 -2.15 -26.68
C SER A 6 26.96 -2.79 -27.28
N LYS A 7 26.93 -2.93 -28.61
CA LYS A 7 25.79 -3.52 -29.32
C LYS A 7 25.41 -4.91 -28.79
N ASP A 8 26.41 -5.77 -28.57
CA ASP A 8 26.22 -7.13 -28.03
C ASP A 8 25.59 -7.13 -26.61
N LYS A 9 26.05 -6.21 -25.75
CA LYS A 9 25.50 -6.03 -24.40
C LYS A 9 24.07 -5.51 -24.45
N ALA A 10 23.78 -4.57 -25.33
CA ALA A 10 22.43 -4.04 -25.52
C ALA A 10 21.46 -5.12 -26.03
N GLU A 11 21.88 -5.92 -27.03
CA GLU A 11 21.08 -7.05 -27.52
C GLU A 11 20.82 -8.10 -26.43
N THR A 12 21.80 -8.35 -25.57
CA THR A 12 21.64 -9.32 -24.46
C THR A 12 20.63 -8.83 -23.43
N LEU A 13 20.71 -7.57 -23.01
CA LEU A 13 19.76 -6.96 -22.07
C LEU A 13 18.33 -6.94 -22.64
N ALA A 14 18.16 -6.59 -23.93
CA ALA A 14 16.85 -6.63 -24.59
C ALA A 14 16.27 -8.06 -24.66
N ARG A 15 17.10 -9.08 -24.88
CA ARG A 15 16.66 -10.49 -24.82
C ARG A 15 16.25 -10.91 -23.40
N LEU A 16 16.95 -10.42 -22.37
CA LEU A 16 16.60 -10.70 -20.97
C LEU A 16 15.27 -10.05 -20.59
N GLU A 17 15.03 -8.81 -21.01
CA GLU A 17 13.73 -8.14 -20.86
C GLU A 17 12.60 -8.96 -21.49
N LEU A 18 12.78 -9.43 -22.74
CA LEU A 18 11.78 -10.26 -23.40
C LEU A 18 11.47 -11.54 -22.61
N LYS A 19 12.49 -12.22 -22.10
CA LYS A 19 12.31 -13.42 -21.26
C LYS A 19 11.57 -13.13 -19.96
N LEU A 20 11.80 -11.98 -19.32
CA LEU A 20 11.05 -11.56 -18.14
C LEU A 20 9.58 -11.32 -18.48
N SER A 21 9.31 -10.72 -19.64
CA SER A 21 7.97 -10.51 -20.16
C SER A 21 7.24 -11.83 -20.42
N GLU A 22 7.87 -12.77 -21.13
CA GLU A 22 7.34 -14.11 -21.40
C GLU A 22 7.01 -14.90 -20.13
N ARG A 23 7.77 -14.67 -19.05
CA ARG A 23 7.57 -15.29 -17.74
C ARG A 23 6.66 -14.49 -16.79
N ASN A 24 6.06 -13.39 -17.26
CA ASN A 24 5.20 -12.52 -16.44
C ASN A 24 5.89 -12.01 -15.16
N MET A 25 7.20 -11.75 -15.21
CA MET A 25 7.96 -11.27 -14.06
C MET A 25 7.94 -9.74 -14.01
N SER A 26 7.48 -9.17 -12.89
CA SER A 26 7.59 -7.72 -12.64
C SER A 26 8.97 -7.41 -12.06
N THR A 27 9.63 -6.37 -12.54
CA THR A 27 10.97 -5.98 -12.08
C THR A 27 11.05 -4.48 -11.84
N VAL A 28 11.63 -4.09 -10.71
CA VAL A 28 12.01 -2.73 -10.37
C VAL A 28 13.52 -2.59 -10.53
N ILE A 29 13.96 -1.59 -11.28
CA ILE A 29 15.35 -1.14 -11.30
C ILE A 29 15.38 0.24 -10.66
N LEU A 30 16.15 0.38 -9.59
CA LEU A 30 16.17 1.57 -8.77
C LEU A 30 17.58 2.18 -8.72
N PHE A 31 17.68 3.48 -8.99
CA PHE A 31 18.92 4.23 -8.90
C PHE A 31 18.85 5.27 -7.78
N GLU A 32 19.89 5.31 -6.94
CA GLU A 32 20.11 6.27 -5.87
C GLU A 32 21.58 6.76 -5.86
N GLY A 33 21.89 7.76 -5.03
CA GLY A 33 23.25 8.31 -4.87
C GLY A 33 23.42 9.67 -5.53
N ILE A 34 24.36 9.77 -6.46
CA ILE A 34 24.81 11.01 -7.12
C ILE A 34 23.71 12.02 -7.45
N GLY A 35 23.88 13.26 -6.97
CA GLY A 35 23.02 14.42 -7.26
C GLY A 35 23.19 14.98 -8.67
N GLY A 36 22.17 15.68 -9.17
CA GLY A 36 22.24 16.45 -10.42
C GLY A 36 21.97 15.63 -11.70
N MET A 37 22.31 16.21 -12.86
CA MET A 37 21.95 15.64 -14.17
C MET A 37 22.66 14.31 -14.49
N ALA A 38 23.74 13.97 -13.80
CA ALA A 38 24.56 12.80 -14.11
C ALA A 38 23.80 11.47 -13.99
N MET A 39 23.01 11.29 -12.92
CA MET A 39 22.19 10.11 -12.75
C MET A 39 21.20 9.95 -13.90
N SER A 40 20.46 11.00 -14.25
CA SER A 40 19.50 10.95 -15.36
C SER A 40 20.18 10.62 -16.69
N HIS A 41 21.41 11.10 -16.95
CA HIS A 41 22.16 10.69 -18.12
C HIS A 41 22.50 9.19 -18.09
N ILE A 42 22.96 8.65 -16.96
CA ILE A 42 23.26 7.20 -16.82
C ILE A 42 22.00 6.38 -17.07
N VAL A 43 20.90 6.75 -16.41
CA VAL A 43 19.61 6.06 -16.51
C VAL A 43 19.07 6.09 -17.94
N ASN A 44 19.20 7.21 -18.66
CA ASN A 44 18.81 7.31 -20.06
C ASN A 44 19.57 6.34 -20.98
N GLN A 45 20.86 6.08 -20.71
CA GLN A 45 21.64 5.09 -21.47
C GLN A 45 21.12 3.66 -21.24
N ILE A 46 20.70 3.34 -20.01
CA ILE A 46 20.11 2.04 -19.66
C ILE A 46 18.72 1.89 -20.29
N ILE A 47 17.87 2.92 -20.17
CA ILE A 47 16.52 2.95 -20.77
C ILE A 47 16.58 2.74 -22.29
N ALA A 48 17.55 3.35 -22.96
CA ALA A 48 17.69 3.27 -24.42
C ALA A 48 18.00 1.86 -24.95
N VAL A 49 18.33 0.90 -24.08
CA VAL A 49 18.55 -0.50 -24.44
C VAL A 49 17.25 -1.32 -24.47
N PHE A 50 16.29 -0.96 -23.63
CA PHE A 50 15.06 -1.71 -23.45
C PHE A 50 13.96 -1.26 -24.42
N GLU A 51 13.02 -2.15 -24.71
CA GLU A 51 11.86 -1.84 -25.54
C GLU A 51 10.92 -0.87 -24.78
N PRO A 52 10.66 0.35 -25.30
CA PRO A 52 9.86 1.36 -24.60
C PRO A 52 8.47 0.89 -24.15
N ARG A 53 7.87 -0.08 -24.86
CA ARG A 53 6.55 -0.65 -24.51
C ARG A 53 6.57 -1.54 -23.27
N ASN A 54 7.73 -2.05 -22.87
CA ASN A 54 7.91 -2.99 -21.77
C ASN A 54 8.48 -2.34 -20.51
N ILE A 55 8.88 -1.07 -20.60
CA ILE A 55 9.42 -0.30 -19.49
C ILE A 55 8.50 0.85 -19.07
N ARG A 56 8.60 1.24 -17.80
CA ARG A 56 8.01 2.46 -17.27
C ARG A 56 9.07 3.22 -16.51
N TYR A 57 9.34 4.46 -16.89
CA TYR A 57 10.30 5.32 -16.21
C TYR A 57 9.58 6.27 -15.26
N HIS A 58 10.10 6.37 -14.05
CA HIS A 58 9.55 7.17 -12.98
C HIS A 58 10.64 7.99 -12.31
N SER A 59 10.40 9.30 -12.22
CA SER A 59 11.15 10.18 -11.34
C SER A 59 10.27 10.52 -10.16
N ILE A 60 10.75 10.26 -8.93
CA ILE A 60 9.92 10.46 -7.76
C ILE A 60 9.55 11.93 -7.58
N SER A 61 8.25 12.18 -7.68
CA SER A 61 7.60 13.42 -7.27
C SER A 61 6.40 13.02 -6.42
N THR A 62 6.64 12.73 -5.14
CA THR A 62 5.59 12.38 -4.17
C THR A 62 4.83 13.63 -3.69
N ALA A 63 4.74 14.69 -4.51
CA ALA A 63 4.35 16.03 -4.07
C ALA A 63 2.96 16.08 -3.41
N ASN A 64 2.05 15.14 -3.73
CA ASN A 64 0.66 15.18 -3.28
C ASN A 64 0.07 13.83 -2.85
N MET A 65 0.87 12.79 -2.60
CA MET A 65 0.34 11.47 -2.20
C MET A 65 1.24 10.72 -1.21
N PRO A 66 0.67 9.84 -0.37
CA PRO A 66 1.43 8.93 0.47
C PRO A 66 2.50 8.15 -0.31
N TRP A 67 3.69 7.96 0.26
CA TRP A 67 4.83 7.39 -0.46
C TRP A 67 4.56 5.94 -0.87
N ILE A 68 3.96 5.12 0.02
CA ILE A 68 3.65 3.73 -0.30
C ILE A 68 2.58 3.62 -1.40
N LYS A 69 1.62 4.56 -1.42
CA LYS A 69 0.61 4.67 -2.49
C LYS A 69 1.30 4.97 -3.81
N TYR A 70 2.22 5.94 -3.84
CA TYR A 70 3.01 6.24 -5.04
C TYR A 70 3.79 5.02 -5.52
N CYS A 71 4.53 4.36 -4.63
CA CYS A 71 5.37 3.24 -5.01
C CYS A 71 4.54 2.08 -5.58
N LEU A 72 3.47 1.67 -4.87
CA LEU A 72 2.58 0.62 -5.35
C LEU A 72 2.03 0.95 -6.75
N LEU A 73 1.54 2.17 -6.98
CA LEU A 73 0.94 2.55 -8.26
C LEU A 73 1.93 2.60 -9.43
N ASN A 74 3.22 2.81 -9.16
CA ASN A 74 4.26 2.94 -10.19
C ASN A 74 5.11 1.68 -10.37
N VAL A 75 5.01 0.68 -9.48
CA VAL A 75 5.57 -0.64 -9.75
C VAL A 75 4.85 -1.25 -10.95
N ALA A 76 5.61 -1.60 -11.98
CA ALA A 76 5.06 -2.09 -13.24
C ALA A 76 4.31 -3.42 -13.05
N PRO A 77 3.26 -3.69 -13.85
CA PRO A 77 2.59 -4.97 -13.83
C PRO A 77 3.54 -6.12 -14.22
N LYS A 78 3.09 -7.35 -13.98
CA LYS A 78 3.76 -8.58 -14.41
C LYS A 78 4.17 -8.51 -15.88
N GLY A 79 5.43 -8.82 -16.15
CA GLY A 79 6.03 -8.84 -17.49
C GLY A 79 6.60 -7.49 -17.96
N GLN A 80 6.67 -6.48 -17.09
CA GLN A 80 7.24 -5.17 -17.37
C GLN A 80 8.33 -4.78 -16.35
N ILE A 81 9.16 -3.81 -16.73
CA ILE A 81 10.20 -3.24 -15.88
C ILE A 81 9.85 -1.80 -15.51
N SER A 82 9.77 -1.49 -14.22
CA SER A 82 9.71 -0.10 -13.73
C SER A 82 11.11 0.39 -13.36
N ILE A 83 11.55 1.50 -13.92
CA ILE A 83 12.85 2.12 -13.69
C ILE A 83 12.63 3.41 -12.90
N PHE A 84 13.22 3.51 -11.71
CA PHE A 84 13.12 4.67 -10.84
C PHE A 84 14.47 5.41 -10.82
N ASP A 85 14.48 6.69 -11.20
CA ASP A 85 15.58 7.59 -10.87
C ASP A 85 15.23 8.38 -9.60
N ARG A 86 15.84 7.96 -8.49
CA ARG A 86 15.36 8.19 -7.12
C ARG A 86 14.09 7.39 -6.81
N GLY A 87 14.19 6.59 -5.76
CA GLY A 87 13.13 5.76 -5.21
C GLY A 87 12.75 6.19 -3.80
N TRP A 88 12.18 5.24 -3.08
CA TRP A 88 11.76 5.43 -1.70
C TRP A 88 12.91 5.76 -0.74
N TYR A 89 14.19 5.57 -1.14
CA TYR A 89 15.34 5.91 -0.31
C TYR A 89 15.61 7.41 -0.20
N SER A 90 15.53 8.13 -1.32
CA SER A 90 15.65 9.61 -1.30
C SER A 90 14.62 10.26 -0.38
N GLY A 91 13.41 9.70 -0.30
CA GLY A 91 12.38 10.17 0.62
C GLY A 91 12.79 10.01 2.09
N ILE A 92 13.21 8.82 2.49
CA ILE A 92 13.59 8.55 3.90
C ILE A 92 14.88 9.27 4.31
N LEU A 93 15.80 9.51 3.37
CA LEU A 93 17.04 10.25 3.59
C LEU A 93 16.80 11.74 3.85
N SER A 94 15.72 12.29 3.29
CA SER A 94 15.32 13.69 3.48
C SER A 94 14.71 13.97 4.87
N GLU A 95 14.36 12.92 5.62
CA GLU A 95 13.80 13.04 6.96
C GLU A 95 14.89 13.12 8.04
N GLY A 96 14.49 13.64 9.21
CA GLY A 96 15.36 13.77 10.38
C GLY A 96 15.94 12.43 10.84
N ASP A 97 17.13 12.47 11.44
CA ASP A 97 17.89 11.30 11.85
C ASP A 97 17.13 10.43 12.86
N GLU A 98 16.28 11.04 13.67
CA GLU A 98 15.42 10.36 14.65
C GLU A 98 14.43 9.39 14.01
N LYS A 99 14.08 9.57 12.73
CA LYS A 99 13.14 8.71 11.98
C LYS A 99 13.82 7.64 11.14
N LEU A 100 15.15 7.68 11.01
CA LEU A 100 15.87 6.83 10.07
C LEU A 100 15.68 5.34 10.34
N ALA A 101 15.74 4.91 11.60
CA ALA A 101 15.59 3.50 11.97
C ALA A 101 14.19 2.95 11.63
N ASP A 102 13.15 3.71 11.93
CA ASP A 102 11.76 3.36 11.62
C ASP A 102 11.54 3.31 10.11
N ASN A 103 12.10 4.27 9.38
CA ASN A 103 12.00 4.35 7.93
C ASN A 103 12.75 3.21 7.23
N ILE A 104 13.92 2.81 7.73
CA ILE A 104 14.65 1.62 7.26
C ILE A 104 13.80 0.35 7.44
N THR A 105 13.18 0.20 8.61
CA THR A 105 12.30 -0.95 8.90
C THR A 105 11.11 -0.98 7.95
N LEU A 106 10.55 0.19 7.63
CA LEU A 106 9.43 0.34 6.73
C LEU A 106 9.80 -0.03 5.29
N VAL A 107 10.94 0.48 4.80
CA VAL A 107 11.45 0.17 3.45
C VAL A 107 11.76 -1.32 3.30
N ASN A 108 12.44 -1.93 4.27
CA ASN A 108 12.72 -3.37 4.23
C ASN A 108 11.44 -4.20 4.20
N SER A 109 10.43 -3.80 4.98
CA SER A 109 9.13 -4.47 4.98
C SER A 109 8.41 -4.31 3.64
N PHE A 110 8.54 -3.16 2.98
CA PHE A 110 7.97 -2.91 1.66
C PHE A 110 8.68 -3.68 0.54
N GLU A 111 10.00 -3.74 0.54
CA GLU A 111 10.74 -4.54 -0.45
C GLU A 111 10.48 -6.04 -0.27
N ARG A 112 10.35 -6.48 0.97
CA ARG A 112 9.89 -7.85 1.28
C ARG A 112 8.47 -8.11 0.81
N TYR A 113 7.55 -7.14 0.98
CA TYR A 113 6.20 -7.22 0.41
C TYR A 113 6.24 -7.39 -1.12
N LEU A 114 7.05 -6.58 -1.82
CA LEU A 114 7.24 -6.68 -3.27
C LEU A 114 7.77 -8.07 -3.68
N TYR A 115 8.79 -8.56 -2.97
CA TYR A 115 9.33 -9.91 -3.19
C TYR A 115 8.29 -11.01 -2.94
N ASN A 116 7.53 -10.93 -1.86
CA ASN A 116 6.49 -11.92 -1.57
C ASN A 116 5.35 -11.89 -2.61
N ASN A 117 5.16 -10.76 -3.29
CA ASN A 117 4.08 -10.54 -4.27
C ASN A 117 4.55 -10.56 -5.74
N GLY A 118 5.67 -11.20 -6.06
CA GLY A 118 6.08 -11.46 -7.45
C GLY A 118 6.87 -10.34 -8.13
N VAL A 119 7.28 -9.30 -7.41
CA VAL A 119 8.11 -8.19 -7.92
C VAL A 119 9.58 -8.42 -7.57
N ASN A 120 10.51 -8.26 -8.51
CA ASN A 120 11.96 -8.28 -8.27
C ASN A 120 12.45 -6.85 -8.05
N VAL A 121 13.48 -6.63 -7.22
CA VAL A 121 14.06 -5.31 -7.00
C VAL A 121 15.58 -5.38 -7.20
N ILE A 122 16.09 -4.63 -8.17
CA ILE A 122 17.52 -4.44 -8.44
C ILE A 122 17.85 -2.98 -8.08
N LYS A 123 18.83 -2.75 -7.20
CA LYS A 123 19.13 -1.43 -6.66
C LYS A 123 20.59 -1.05 -6.90
N PHE A 124 20.80 0.14 -7.44
CA PHE A 124 22.11 0.72 -7.67
C PHE A 124 22.32 1.95 -6.80
N TYR A 125 23.44 2.00 -6.08
CA TYR A 125 23.91 3.22 -5.44
C TYR A 125 25.09 3.78 -6.23
N LEU A 126 24.92 4.99 -6.76
CA LEU A 126 25.94 5.66 -7.56
C LEU A 126 26.80 6.54 -6.64
N ASP A 127 27.92 6.00 -6.19
CA ASP A 127 28.86 6.68 -5.29
C ASP A 127 29.83 7.52 -6.13
N ILE A 128 29.82 8.84 -5.97
CA ILE A 128 30.68 9.73 -6.73
C ILE A 128 31.97 10.05 -5.97
N ASP A 129 33.10 9.81 -6.63
CA ASP A 129 34.39 10.17 -6.10
C ASP A 129 34.55 11.71 -6.02
N GLU A 130 35.09 12.19 -4.90
CA GLU A 130 35.25 13.63 -4.64
C GLU A 130 36.15 14.33 -5.66
N ASP A 131 37.18 13.66 -6.16
CA ASP A 131 38.09 14.24 -7.14
C ASP A 131 37.40 14.42 -8.50
N VAL A 132 36.41 13.59 -8.81
CA VAL A 132 35.56 13.71 -10.01
C VAL A 132 34.66 14.93 -9.91
N ILE A 133 34.08 15.19 -8.73
CA ILE A 133 33.28 16.39 -8.46
C ILE A 133 34.14 17.64 -8.60
N LYS A 134 35.34 17.63 -7.97
CA LYS A 134 36.29 18.74 -8.02
C LYS A 134 36.77 19.04 -9.44
N LYS A 135 36.95 18.01 -10.28
CA LYS A 135 37.34 18.15 -11.70
C LYS A 135 36.19 18.62 -12.61
N ASN A 136 34.93 18.32 -12.26
CA ASN A 136 33.75 18.59 -13.09
C ASN A 136 32.77 19.59 -12.45
N LYS A 137 33.27 20.65 -11.79
CA LYS A 137 32.45 21.68 -11.10
C LYS A 137 31.30 22.28 -11.92
N LYS A 138 31.40 22.33 -13.25
CA LYS A 138 30.32 22.82 -14.14
C LYS A 138 29.11 21.88 -14.21
N SER A 139 29.32 20.57 -14.00
CA SER A 139 28.28 19.54 -14.05
C SER A 139 27.74 19.16 -12.66
N TYR A 140 28.49 19.49 -11.60
CA TYR A 140 28.16 19.24 -10.20
C TYR A 140 28.30 20.53 -9.38
N PRO A 141 27.28 21.42 -9.40
CA PRO A 141 27.35 22.70 -8.72
C PRO A 141 27.09 22.55 -7.22
N VAL A 142 28.04 22.00 -6.45
CA VAL A 142 27.95 22.04 -4.98
C VAL A 142 29.34 22.09 -4.30
N ASP A 143 29.46 22.90 -3.25
CA ASP A 143 30.55 22.84 -2.27
C ASP A 143 30.36 21.58 -1.42
N ILE A 144 31.13 20.54 -1.72
CA ILE A 144 31.13 19.27 -0.97
C ILE A 144 32.23 19.34 0.06
N ASP A 145 31.87 19.24 1.34
CA ASP A 145 32.77 19.18 2.49
C ASP A 145 33.56 17.86 2.59
N GLY A 146 33.28 16.92 1.69
CA GLY A 146 33.87 15.57 1.58
C GLY A 146 33.20 14.53 2.49
N GLU A 147 32.49 14.99 3.52
CA GLU A 147 31.84 14.13 4.53
C GLU A 147 30.33 13.95 4.25
N SER A 148 29.76 14.78 3.39
CA SER A 148 28.34 14.78 3.04
C SER A 148 28.10 14.66 1.54
N GLU A 149 27.04 13.95 1.16
CA GLU A 149 26.48 13.98 -0.19
C GLU A 149 25.31 14.96 -0.26
N VAL A 150 25.15 15.59 -1.42
CA VAL A 150 24.15 16.64 -1.64
C VAL A 150 23.09 16.17 -2.62
N PHE A 151 21.84 16.24 -2.16
CA PHE A 151 20.64 15.80 -2.83
C PHE A 151 19.88 17.04 -3.31
N ASN A 152 20.05 17.36 -4.60
CA ASN A 152 19.44 18.55 -5.22
C ASN A 152 18.41 18.19 -6.29
N ASN A 153 17.45 19.09 -6.52
CA ASN A 153 16.40 18.95 -7.55
C ASN A 153 15.53 17.68 -7.42
N ILE A 154 15.30 17.18 -6.19
CA ILE A 154 14.50 15.97 -5.95
C ILE A 154 13.02 16.33 -5.77
N GLY A 155 12.40 16.82 -6.85
CA GLY A 155 10.97 17.11 -6.90
C GLY A 155 10.49 18.02 -5.76
N LYS A 156 9.85 17.43 -4.73
CA LYS A 156 9.26 18.17 -3.60
C LYS A 156 10.23 18.46 -2.46
N PHE A 157 11.36 17.76 -2.39
CA PHE A 157 12.29 17.91 -1.29
C PHE A 157 13.12 19.17 -1.52
N LYS A 158 13.26 19.99 -0.47
CA LYS A 158 14.26 21.06 -0.49
C LYS A 158 15.63 20.41 -0.59
N ASP A 159 16.55 21.02 -1.31
CA ASP A 159 17.94 20.59 -1.38
C ASP A 159 18.47 20.30 0.03
N PHE A 160 19.03 19.11 0.23
CA PHE A 160 19.48 18.62 1.53
C PHE A 160 20.82 17.90 1.39
N SER A 161 21.59 17.87 2.48
CA SER A 161 22.82 17.09 2.55
C SER A 161 22.68 15.96 3.55
N VAL A 162 23.36 14.85 3.28
CA VAL A 162 23.39 13.68 4.14
C VAL A 162 24.82 13.21 4.31
N THR A 163 25.22 12.91 5.55
CA THR A 163 26.56 12.38 5.80
C THR A 163 26.77 11.03 5.13
N LYS A 164 27.97 10.78 4.62
CA LYS A 164 28.36 9.48 4.05
C LYS A 164 28.17 8.33 5.06
N SER A 165 28.35 8.61 6.35
CA SER A 165 28.07 7.66 7.43
C SER A 165 26.58 7.24 7.48
N LYS A 166 25.65 8.20 7.38
CA LYS A 166 24.21 7.93 7.34
C LYS A 166 23.83 7.11 6.10
N ILE A 167 24.41 7.43 4.95
CA ILE A 167 24.24 6.66 3.71
C ILE A 167 24.72 5.22 3.88
N ARG A 168 25.96 5.00 4.34
CA ARG A 168 26.49 3.65 4.57
C ARG A 168 25.61 2.82 5.50
N ASN A 169 25.19 3.42 6.62
CA ASN A 169 24.27 2.76 7.57
C ASN A 169 22.91 2.41 6.92
N LEU A 170 22.38 3.24 6.02
CA LEU A 170 21.18 2.92 5.26
C LEU A 170 21.43 1.78 4.27
N LEU A 171 22.51 1.82 3.50
CA LEU A 171 22.86 0.79 2.53
C LEU A 171 23.02 -0.57 3.24
N ASP A 172 23.80 -0.62 4.31
CA ASP A 172 24.04 -1.84 5.10
C ASP A 172 22.75 -2.44 5.66
N LYS A 173 21.88 -1.60 6.24
CA LYS A 173 20.64 -2.07 6.86
C LYS A 173 19.53 -2.38 5.87
N THR A 174 19.65 -1.97 4.62
CA THR A 174 18.66 -2.23 3.56
C THR A 174 19.19 -3.13 2.45
N ASN A 175 20.40 -3.66 2.62
CA ASN A 175 20.94 -4.73 1.80
C ASN A 175 20.39 -6.07 2.31
N SER A 176 19.32 -6.57 1.69
CA SER A 176 18.61 -7.76 2.15
C SER A 176 18.71 -8.91 1.15
N GLN A 177 18.32 -10.11 1.56
CA GLN A 177 18.19 -11.25 0.65
C GLN A 177 17.11 -11.06 -0.43
N TYR A 178 16.16 -10.15 -0.21
CA TYR A 178 15.09 -9.85 -1.18
C TYR A 178 15.53 -8.82 -2.22
N SER A 179 16.53 -8.00 -1.88
CA SER A 179 16.91 -6.79 -2.59
C SER A 179 18.31 -6.33 -2.16
N GLN A 180 19.31 -6.69 -2.94
CA GLN A 180 20.70 -6.32 -2.69
C GLN A 180 21.05 -4.96 -3.31
N TRP A 181 22.04 -4.29 -2.73
CA TRP A 181 22.64 -3.08 -3.27
C TRP A 181 23.85 -3.40 -4.14
N ASP A 182 23.85 -2.84 -5.34
CA ASP A 182 25.03 -2.77 -6.21
C ASP A 182 25.60 -1.34 -6.12
N VAL A 183 26.67 -1.16 -5.34
CA VAL A 183 27.37 0.13 -5.20
C VAL A 183 28.35 0.30 -6.37
N VAL A 184 28.19 1.37 -7.14
CA VAL A 184 28.97 1.65 -8.35
C VAL A 184 29.66 3.00 -8.22
N GLU A 185 30.99 2.97 -8.25
CA GLU A 185 31.81 4.17 -8.27
C GLU A 185 31.67 4.93 -9.60
N VAL A 186 31.42 6.23 -9.51
CA VAL A 186 31.23 7.13 -10.65
C VAL A 186 32.49 7.95 -10.90
N ALA A 187 33.49 7.31 -11.53
CA ALA A 187 34.75 7.95 -11.92
C ALA A 187 34.73 8.49 -13.36
N ASP A 188 34.35 7.63 -14.31
CA ASP A 188 34.18 7.95 -15.72
C ASP A 188 32.79 7.53 -16.17
N TYR A 189 32.06 8.45 -16.79
CA TYR A 189 30.65 8.23 -17.16
C TYR A 189 30.46 7.02 -18.10
N LYS A 190 31.37 6.82 -19.05
CA LYS A 190 31.28 5.72 -20.03
C LYS A 190 31.59 4.37 -19.38
N ASP A 191 32.58 4.32 -18.50
CA ASP A 191 32.88 3.13 -17.70
C ASP A 191 31.73 2.78 -16.74
N THR A 192 31.18 3.77 -16.04
CA THR A 192 30.03 3.59 -15.13
C THR A 192 28.82 2.98 -15.84
N VAL A 193 28.45 3.50 -17.01
CA VAL A 193 27.33 2.95 -17.81
C VAL A 193 27.60 1.49 -18.21
N ARG A 194 28.84 1.14 -18.56
CA ARG A 194 29.21 -0.24 -18.93
C ARG A 194 29.20 -1.19 -17.73
N LYS A 195 29.68 -0.74 -16.58
CA LYS A 195 29.62 -1.49 -15.31
C LYS A 195 28.18 -1.79 -14.91
N ILE A 196 27.31 -0.77 -14.93
CA ILE A 196 25.88 -0.95 -14.63
C ILE A 196 25.24 -1.94 -15.61
N ALA A 197 25.50 -1.82 -16.91
CA ALA A 197 24.96 -2.76 -17.90
C ALA A 197 25.44 -4.20 -17.68
N ALA A 198 26.69 -4.41 -17.26
CA ALA A 198 27.23 -5.73 -16.95
C ALA A 198 26.61 -6.32 -15.67
N ILE A 199 26.47 -5.52 -14.61
CA ILE A 199 25.80 -5.94 -13.37
C ILE A 199 24.34 -6.28 -13.66
N LEU A 200 23.65 -5.43 -14.42
CA LEU A 200 22.24 -5.62 -14.78
C LEU A 200 22.03 -6.92 -15.57
N GLU A 201 22.91 -7.24 -16.52
CA GLU A 201 22.86 -8.52 -17.23
C GLU A 201 22.97 -9.71 -16.26
N SER A 202 23.93 -9.65 -15.31
CA SER A 202 24.12 -10.70 -14.31
C SER A 202 22.87 -10.85 -13.44
N ARG A 203 22.35 -9.75 -12.89
CA ARG A 203 21.17 -9.73 -12.03
C ARG A 203 19.93 -10.25 -12.77
N LEU A 204 19.63 -9.76 -13.96
CA LEU A 204 18.47 -10.22 -14.73
C LEU A 204 18.59 -11.70 -15.12
N SER A 205 19.81 -12.19 -15.39
CA SER A 205 20.05 -13.61 -15.68
C SER A 205 19.85 -14.49 -14.44
N GLU A 206 20.28 -14.03 -13.27
CA GLU A 206 20.06 -14.71 -11.98
C GLU A 206 18.56 -14.81 -11.66
N LEU A 207 17.79 -13.72 -11.86
CA LEU A 207 16.34 -13.72 -11.66
C LEU A 207 15.61 -14.78 -12.51
N LEU A 208 16.11 -15.06 -13.72
CA LEU A 208 15.52 -16.06 -14.61
C LEU A 208 15.89 -17.50 -14.24
N THR A 209 16.85 -17.72 -13.34
CA THR A 209 17.30 -19.08 -12.98
C THR A 209 16.97 -19.46 -11.54
N MET A 210 16.94 -18.50 -10.62
CA MET A 210 16.69 -18.78 -9.21
C MET A 210 15.19 -18.90 -8.89
N PRO A 211 14.76 -19.96 -8.18
CA PRO A 211 13.38 -20.08 -7.74
C PRO A 211 13.08 -19.02 -6.65
N ARG A 212 11.92 -18.37 -6.78
CA ARG A 212 11.41 -17.47 -5.75
C ARG A 212 10.76 -18.30 -4.64
N VAL A 213 11.12 -18.01 -3.39
CA VAL A 213 10.54 -18.65 -2.20
C VAL A 213 9.95 -17.55 -1.32
N PRO A 214 8.66 -17.21 -1.49
CA PRO A 214 8.01 -16.24 -0.62
C PRO A 214 8.07 -16.68 0.84
N GLU A 215 8.07 -15.71 1.75
CA GLU A 215 8.00 -16.04 3.16
C GLU A 215 6.65 -16.66 3.55
N ARG A 216 6.74 -17.56 4.52
CA ARG A 216 5.61 -18.15 5.22
C ARG A 216 5.71 -17.81 6.70
N TYR A 217 4.59 -17.37 7.26
CA TYR A 217 4.50 -17.05 8.68
C TYR A 217 3.77 -18.18 9.41
N ASP A 218 4.16 -18.44 10.65
CA ASP A 218 3.42 -19.36 11.51
C ASP A 218 2.11 -18.70 11.95
N ILE A 219 1.00 -19.29 11.51
CA ILE A 219 -0.35 -18.89 11.89
C ILE A 219 -0.88 -19.81 12.98
N MET A 220 -1.50 -19.25 14.00
CA MET A 220 -2.19 -20.05 15.01
C MET A 220 -3.37 -20.78 14.36
N GLU A 221 -3.57 -22.04 14.74
CA GLU A 221 -4.71 -22.83 14.26
C GLU A 221 -6.05 -22.21 14.72
N VAL A 222 -6.07 -21.65 15.93
CA VAL A 222 -7.24 -20.97 16.51
C VAL A 222 -6.80 -19.71 17.24
N TYR A 223 -7.31 -18.56 16.81
CA TYR A 223 -7.15 -17.29 17.53
C TYR A 223 -8.29 -17.09 18.53
N PRO A 224 -8.01 -16.57 19.76
CA PRO A 224 -9.06 -16.22 20.72
C PRO A 224 -10.06 -15.25 20.10
N ASN A 225 -11.35 -15.43 20.39
CA ASN A 225 -12.40 -14.57 19.83
C ASN A 225 -12.29 -13.14 20.42
N PRO A 226 -11.88 -12.12 19.64
CA PRO A 226 -11.83 -10.75 20.14
C PRO A 226 -13.22 -10.18 20.45
N ARG A 227 -14.29 -10.83 19.96
CA ARG A 227 -15.68 -10.37 20.01
C ARG A 227 -16.52 -11.12 21.06
N GLU A 228 -15.89 -11.86 21.98
CA GLU A 228 -16.59 -12.69 22.96
C GLU A 228 -17.51 -11.88 23.91
N ASN A 229 -17.16 -10.61 24.16
CA ASN A 229 -17.87 -9.73 25.09
C ASN A 229 -18.84 -8.76 24.38
N VAL A 230 -19.16 -8.99 23.11
CA VAL A 230 -20.07 -8.12 22.34
C VAL A 230 -21.50 -8.25 22.87
N ASP A 231 -22.08 -7.13 23.31
CA ASP A 231 -23.45 -7.08 23.81
C ASP A 231 -24.47 -6.85 22.69
N PHE A 232 -25.04 -7.93 22.18
CA PHE A 232 -26.07 -7.88 21.13
C PHE A 232 -27.46 -7.41 21.61
N SER A 233 -27.65 -7.12 22.90
CA SER A 233 -28.91 -6.59 23.44
C SER A 233 -29.08 -5.09 23.23
N GLN A 234 -28.01 -4.40 22.82
CA GLN A 234 -28.01 -2.97 22.55
C GLN A 234 -29.06 -2.60 21.49
N SER A 235 -29.90 -1.63 21.83
CA SER A 235 -30.98 -1.15 20.96
C SER A 235 -31.30 0.32 21.22
N ILE A 236 -31.98 0.97 20.28
CA ILE A 236 -32.38 2.36 20.42
C ILE A 236 -33.80 2.60 19.93
N SER A 237 -34.54 3.41 20.69
CA SER A 237 -35.89 3.81 20.33
C SER A 237 -35.89 4.57 19.00
N LYS A 238 -36.99 4.48 18.24
CA LYS A 238 -37.11 5.18 16.95
C LYS A 238 -36.99 6.71 17.12
N SER A 239 -37.54 7.25 18.22
CA SER A 239 -37.47 8.68 18.54
C SER A 239 -36.03 9.11 18.76
N ASP A 240 -35.30 8.39 19.63
CA ASP A 240 -33.92 8.77 19.99
C ASP A 240 -32.97 8.54 18.82
N TYR A 241 -33.20 7.49 18.03
CA TYR A 241 -32.49 7.26 16.77
C TYR A 241 -32.60 8.47 15.85
N ASN A 242 -33.80 8.98 15.58
CA ASN A 242 -34.00 10.10 14.68
C ASN A 242 -33.32 11.38 15.20
N LYS A 243 -33.41 11.64 16.52
CA LYS A 243 -32.76 12.79 17.16
C LYS A 243 -31.24 12.70 17.07
N LYS A 244 -30.64 11.57 17.48
CA LYS A 244 -29.20 11.35 17.42
C LYS A 244 -28.68 11.38 16.00
N LEU A 245 -29.38 10.72 15.06
CA LEU A 245 -29.00 10.68 13.65
C LEU A 245 -28.87 12.09 13.08
N ALA A 246 -29.88 12.95 13.25
CA ALA A 246 -29.84 14.32 12.75
C ALA A 246 -28.67 15.11 13.33
N LYS A 247 -28.44 15.01 14.66
CA LYS A 247 -27.34 15.68 15.34
C LYS A 247 -25.97 15.24 14.80
N LEU A 248 -25.77 13.93 14.66
CA LEU A 248 -24.49 13.36 14.22
C LEU A 248 -24.23 13.65 12.74
N GLN A 249 -25.25 13.58 11.88
CA GLN A 249 -25.09 13.88 10.47
C GLN A 249 -24.74 15.37 10.26
N ASN A 250 -25.39 16.28 10.99
CA ASN A 250 -25.01 17.70 10.95
C ASN A 250 -23.56 17.89 11.40
N LYS A 251 -23.16 17.23 12.49
CA LYS A 251 -21.79 17.36 13.00
C LYS A 251 -20.75 16.78 12.04
N LEU A 252 -21.06 15.65 11.41
CA LEU A 252 -20.18 15.03 10.42
C LEU A 252 -20.03 15.91 9.17
N ALA A 253 -21.09 16.59 8.74
CA ALA A 253 -21.02 17.56 7.64
C ALA A 253 -20.07 18.73 7.97
N GLU A 254 -20.13 19.28 9.20
CA GLU A 254 -19.19 20.32 9.65
C GLU A 254 -17.74 19.80 9.67
N LEU A 255 -17.52 18.60 10.20
CA LEU A 255 -16.19 18.00 10.30
C LEU A 255 -15.60 17.65 8.93
N GLN A 256 -16.43 17.31 7.94
CA GLN A 256 -15.96 17.13 6.56
C GLN A 256 -15.35 18.42 6.00
N VAL A 257 -15.93 19.58 6.29
CA VAL A 257 -15.37 20.88 5.87
C VAL A 257 -14.04 21.14 6.56
N LYS A 258 -13.90 20.81 7.84
CA LYS A 258 -12.61 20.89 8.53
C LYS A 258 -11.57 19.95 7.92
N LEU A 259 -11.94 18.69 7.68
CA LEU A 259 -11.07 17.69 7.04
C LEU A 259 -10.58 18.19 5.68
N ALA A 260 -11.48 18.73 4.85
CA ALA A 260 -11.18 19.25 3.51
C ALA A 260 -10.12 20.39 3.51
N ASN A 261 -10.02 21.15 4.59
CA ASN A 261 -9.02 22.21 4.77
C ASN A 261 -7.76 21.72 5.52
N SER A 262 -7.74 20.46 5.94
CA SER A 262 -6.59 19.82 6.59
C SER A 262 -5.68 19.14 5.56
N LYS A 263 -4.53 18.65 6.01
CA LYS A 263 -3.64 17.78 5.23
C LYS A 263 -3.94 16.28 5.42
N LYS A 264 -5.01 15.93 6.13
CA LYS A 264 -5.35 14.56 6.53
C LYS A 264 -6.40 13.98 5.57
N GLY A 265 -6.29 12.68 5.28
CA GLY A 265 -7.34 11.91 4.58
C GLY A 265 -8.04 10.97 5.56
N MET A 266 -9.24 10.48 5.24
CA MET A 266 -9.92 9.47 6.07
C MET A 266 -10.28 8.24 5.25
N CYS A 267 -9.94 7.05 5.76
CA CYS A 267 -10.28 5.77 5.17
C CYS A 267 -11.21 4.99 6.13
N LEU A 268 -12.43 4.74 5.68
CA LEU A 268 -13.44 3.95 6.39
C LEU A 268 -13.55 2.58 5.74
N VAL A 269 -13.33 1.52 6.51
CA VAL A 269 -13.44 0.13 6.02
C VAL A 269 -14.66 -0.53 6.66
N PHE A 270 -15.53 -1.12 5.85
CA PHE A 270 -16.70 -1.85 6.32
C PHE A 270 -16.61 -3.32 5.95
N GLU A 271 -16.40 -4.16 6.96
CA GLU A 271 -16.52 -5.61 6.91
C GLU A 271 -17.65 -6.09 7.84
N GLY A 272 -17.98 -7.37 7.82
CA GLY A 272 -19.03 -7.93 8.66
C GLY A 272 -19.81 -9.03 7.96
N TRP A 273 -20.66 -9.73 8.72
CA TRP A 273 -21.45 -10.84 8.20
C TRP A 273 -22.34 -10.43 7.02
N ASP A 274 -22.65 -11.40 6.16
CA ASP A 274 -23.68 -11.22 5.15
C ASP A 274 -25.01 -10.90 5.83
N ALA A 275 -25.75 -9.97 5.23
CA ALA A 275 -26.94 -9.33 5.80
C ALA A 275 -26.78 -8.56 7.14
N ALA A 276 -25.56 -8.35 7.65
CA ALA A 276 -25.35 -7.61 8.91
C ALA A 276 -25.75 -6.13 8.85
N GLY A 277 -25.73 -5.50 7.68
CA GLY A 277 -26.24 -4.14 7.49
C GLY A 277 -25.22 -3.10 7.04
N LYS A 278 -24.02 -3.50 6.59
CA LYS A 278 -22.95 -2.64 6.03
C LYS A 278 -23.46 -1.48 5.17
N GLY A 279 -24.14 -1.79 4.05
CA GLY A 279 -24.67 -0.76 3.16
C GLY A 279 -25.69 0.19 3.80
N GLY A 280 -26.37 -0.24 4.87
CA GLY A 280 -27.25 0.63 5.65
C GLY A 280 -26.48 1.62 6.53
N CYS A 281 -25.35 1.21 7.11
CA CYS A 281 -24.45 2.09 7.85
C CYS A 281 -23.77 3.08 6.90
N ILE A 282 -23.17 2.58 5.81
CA ILE A 282 -22.56 3.41 4.75
C ILE A 282 -23.55 4.47 4.26
N LYS A 283 -24.80 4.08 3.95
CA LYS A 283 -25.82 5.02 3.50
C LYS A 283 -26.10 6.14 4.50
N ARG A 284 -26.02 5.91 5.81
CA ARG A 284 -26.24 6.97 6.82
C ARG A 284 -25.04 7.90 6.94
N VAL A 285 -23.83 7.38 6.79
CA VAL A 285 -22.60 8.19 6.70
C VAL A 285 -22.67 9.08 5.45
N THR A 286 -22.89 8.50 4.28
CA THR A 286 -22.86 9.25 3.01
C THR A 286 -24.01 10.26 2.86
N GLN A 287 -25.14 10.04 3.53
CA GLN A 287 -26.23 11.02 3.60
C GLN A 287 -25.86 12.31 4.35
N ALA A 288 -24.83 12.28 5.21
CA ALA A 288 -24.35 13.46 5.92
C ALA A 288 -23.33 14.27 5.09
N LEU A 289 -22.62 13.61 4.18
CA LEU A 289 -21.44 14.14 3.54
C LEU A 289 -21.77 14.81 2.20
N ASN A 290 -21.04 15.87 1.87
CA ASN A 290 -21.00 16.40 0.51
C ASN A 290 -20.34 15.36 -0.43
N PRO A 291 -20.99 14.96 -1.53
CA PRO A 291 -20.48 13.93 -2.44
C PRO A 291 -19.18 14.30 -3.17
N ARG A 292 -18.76 15.57 -3.13
CA ARG A 292 -17.45 15.99 -3.66
C ARG A 292 -16.27 15.64 -2.73
N GLY A 293 -16.55 15.41 -1.46
CA GLY A 293 -15.52 15.13 -0.43
C GLY A 293 -15.48 13.68 0.01
N TYR A 294 -16.19 12.76 -0.65
CA TYR A 294 -16.06 11.33 -0.40
C TYR A 294 -16.22 10.49 -1.66
N LYS A 295 -15.67 9.27 -1.62
CA LYS A 295 -15.93 8.22 -2.61
C LYS A 295 -16.20 6.90 -1.90
N THR A 296 -17.10 6.09 -2.47
CA THR A 296 -17.41 4.74 -1.98
C THR A 296 -16.97 3.72 -3.03
N PHE A 297 -16.20 2.73 -2.60
CA PHE A 297 -15.65 1.68 -3.43
C PHE A 297 -16.13 0.32 -2.92
N PRO A 298 -17.04 -0.35 -3.65
CA PRO A 298 -17.27 -1.78 -3.42
C PRO A 298 -16.03 -2.56 -3.90
N THR A 299 -15.72 -3.66 -3.21
CA THR A 299 -14.60 -4.54 -3.59
C THR A 299 -15.11 -5.85 -4.20
N PRO A 300 -15.32 -5.92 -5.54
CA PRO A 300 -15.63 -7.17 -6.22
C PRO A 300 -14.37 -8.02 -6.46
N ALA A 301 -14.55 -9.18 -7.09
CA ALA A 301 -13.46 -9.99 -7.61
C ALA A 301 -12.48 -9.16 -8.47
N PRO A 302 -11.16 -9.42 -8.38
CA PRO A 302 -10.17 -8.61 -9.08
C PRO A 302 -10.23 -8.78 -10.60
N THR A 303 -10.10 -7.67 -11.33
CA THR A 303 -10.01 -7.64 -12.79
C THR A 303 -8.69 -8.21 -13.30
N ALA A 304 -8.58 -8.44 -14.61
CA ALA A 304 -7.33 -8.89 -15.23
C ALA A 304 -6.16 -7.91 -14.99
N GLU A 305 -6.43 -6.60 -15.04
CA GLU A 305 -5.46 -5.56 -14.71
C GLU A 305 -5.01 -5.67 -13.24
N GLU A 306 -5.95 -5.75 -12.30
CA GLU A 306 -5.62 -5.85 -10.88
C GLU A 306 -4.80 -7.11 -10.55
N LYS A 307 -5.08 -8.25 -11.21
CA LYS A 307 -4.30 -9.50 -11.07
C LYS A 307 -2.88 -9.42 -11.65
N SER A 308 -2.65 -8.46 -12.55
CA SER A 308 -1.31 -8.21 -13.10
C SER A 308 -0.41 -7.41 -12.15
N HIS A 309 -0.97 -6.84 -11.07
CA HIS A 309 -0.24 -6.12 -10.04
C HIS A 309 -0.18 -6.91 -8.71
N THR A 310 0.50 -6.34 -7.72
CA THR A 310 0.52 -6.87 -6.34
C THR A 310 -0.84 -6.70 -5.67
N HIS A 311 -1.15 -7.52 -4.66
CA HIS A 311 -2.46 -7.55 -4.00
C HIS A 311 -2.97 -6.17 -3.55
N LEU A 312 -2.11 -5.36 -2.94
CA LEU A 312 -2.47 -4.06 -2.35
C LEU A 312 -2.61 -2.94 -3.39
N TRP A 313 -2.12 -3.14 -4.62
CA TRP A 313 -2.16 -2.14 -5.68
C TRP A 313 -3.57 -1.60 -5.93
N ARG A 314 -4.55 -2.51 -6.04
CA ARG A 314 -5.94 -2.16 -6.34
C ARG A 314 -6.60 -1.29 -5.27
N PHE A 315 -6.15 -1.44 -4.02
CA PHE A 315 -6.64 -0.68 -2.89
C PHE A 315 -5.92 0.66 -2.76
N ALA A 316 -4.59 0.68 -3.01
CA ALA A 316 -3.79 1.90 -3.04
C ALA A 316 -4.35 2.94 -4.02
N LYS A 317 -4.87 2.51 -5.18
CA LYS A 317 -5.52 3.37 -6.18
C LYS A 317 -6.65 4.23 -5.61
N ASN A 318 -7.36 3.70 -4.62
CA ASN A 318 -8.57 4.29 -4.07
C ASN A 318 -8.35 4.96 -2.70
N MET A 319 -7.12 4.93 -2.17
CA MET A 319 -6.77 5.60 -0.91
C MET A 319 -7.04 7.10 -0.98
N PRO A 320 -7.52 7.69 0.13
CA PRO A 320 -7.93 9.09 0.15
C PRO A 320 -6.72 10.00 -0.12
N ASP A 321 -6.95 11.04 -0.91
CA ASP A 321 -6.05 12.18 -0.97
C ASP A 321 -6.34 13.10 0.23
N PRO A 322 -5.43 14.05 0.58
CA PRO A 322 -5.69 15.00 1.64
C PRO A 322 -7.05 15.71 1.49
N GLY A 323 -7.80 15.77 2.59
CA GLY A 323 -9.13 16.38 2.64
C GLY A 323 -10.28 15.51 2.11
N GLN A 324 -10.02 14.26 1.70
CA GLN A 324 -11.03 13.35 1.15
C GLN A 324 -11.34 12.19 2.11
N ILE A 325 -12.56 11.66 1.99
CA ILE A 325 -13.00 10.44 2.67
C ILE A 325 -13.15 9.31 1.65
N THR A 326 -12.46 8.20 1.87
CA THR A 326 -12.65 6.95 1.11
C THR A 326 -13.43 5.97 1.96
N ILE A 327 -14.45 5.34 1.39
CA ILE A 327 -15.26 4.31 2.05
C ILE A 327 -15.15 3.01 1.26
N PHE A 328 -14.63 1.96 1.88
CA PHE A 328 -14.57 0.61 1.32
C PHE A 328 -15.74 -0.24 1.83
N ASP A 329 -16.57 -0.75 0.92
CA ASP A 329 -17.58 -1.80 1.19
C ASP A 329 -16.98 -3.15 0.79
N ARG A 330 -16.49 -3.89 1.80
CA ARG A 330 -15.40 -4.89 1.68
C ARG A 330 -14.06 -4.27 1.27
N SER A 331 -12.93 -4.89 1.62
CA SER A 331 -11.59 -4.34 1.34
C SER A 331 -10.50 -5.41 1.16
N TRP A 332 -9.23 -5.03 1.35
CA TRP A 332 -8.05 -5.92 1.37
C TRP A 332 -8.13 -7.04 2.40
N TYR A 333 -9.02 -6.92 3.39
CA TYR A 333 -9.27 -7.97 4.37
C TYR A 333 -9.89 -9.24 3.78
N GLY A 334 -10.37 -9.21 2.53
CA GLY A 334 -10.75 -10.40 1.78
C GLY A 334 -9.67 -11.50 1.78
N ARG A 335 -8.38 -11.11 1.71
CA ARG A 335 -7.20 -11.98 1.79
C ARG A 335 -7.09 -12.76 3.10
N MET A 336 -7.67 -12.26 4.18
CA MET A 336 -7.67 -12.91 5.49
C MET A 336 -9.01 -13.57 5.83
N MET A 337 -9.99 -13.53 4.94
CA MET A 337 -11.34 -14.07 5.16
C MET A 337 -11.78 -14.96 4.00
N VAL A 338 -12.42 -14.39 2.97
CA VAL A 338 -13.05 -15.17 1.90
C VAL A 338 -12.02 -15.90 1.03
N GLU A 339 -10.87 -15.30 0.78
CA GLU A 339 -9.87 -15.88 -0.11
C GLU A 339 -9.30 -17.22 0.38
N PRO A 340 -8.81 -17.37 1.63
CA PRO A 340 -8.32 -18.67 2.10
C PRO A 340 -9.42 -19.71 2.26
N ILE A 341 -10.66 -19.31 2.59
CA ILE A 341 -11.80 -20.22 2.79
C ILE A 341 -12.30 -20.81 1.46
N GLU A 342 -12.23 -20.03 0.39
CA GLU A 342 -12.66 -20.45 -0.95
C GLU A 342 -11.48 -20.87 -1.85
N GLY A 343 -10.25 -20.83 -1.36
CA GLY A 343 -9.05 -21.24 -2.11
C GLY A 343 -8.62 -20.25 -3.20
N PHE A 344 -8.91 -18.96 -3.03
CA PHE A 344 -8.50 -17.88 -3.95
C PHE A 344 -7.12 -17.31 -3.66
N CYS A 345 -6.52 -17.69 -2.52
CA CYS A 345 -5.13 -17.38 -2.20
C CYS A 345 -4.39 -18.65 -1.74
N THR A 346 -3.06 -18.62 -1.79
CA THR A 346 -2.23 -19.70 -1.23
C THR A 346 -2.14 -19.60 0.30
N GLU A 347 -1.69 -20.68 0.96
CA GLU A 347 -1.41 -20.64 2.41
C GLU A 347 -0.34 -19.62 2.74
N ASP A 348 0.71 -19.51 1.93
CA ASP A 348 1.78 -18.55 2.14
C ASP A 348 1.23 -17.12 2.03
N GLU A 349 0.36 -16.85 1.04
CA GLU A 349 -0.31 -15.55 0.86
C GLU A 349 -1.18 -15.18 2.07
N TYR A 350 -1.96 -16.13 2.57
CA TYR A 350 -2.76 -15.91 3.78
C TYR A 350 -1.87 -15.66 5.00
N SER A 351 -0.82 -16.46 5.18
CA SER A 351 0.01 -16.42 6.39
C SER A 351 0.66 -15.05 6.63
N ARG A 352 1.11 -14.39 5.56
CA ARG A 352 1.76 -13.07 5.63
C ARG A 352 0.80 -11.88 5.54
N ALA A 353 -0.48 -12.11 5.17
CA ALA A 353 -1.43 -11.06 4.87
C ALA A 353 -1.60 -10.05 6.02
N GLY A 354 -1.65 -10.51 7.28
CA GLY A 354 -1.77 -9.63 8.44
C GLY A 354 -0.62 -8.64 8.56
N ALA A 355 0.62 -9.12 8.41
CA ALA A 355 1.82 -8.27 8.45
C ALA A 355 1.87 -7.30 7.27
N GLU A 356 1.51 -7.74 6.06
CA GLU A 356 1.46 -6.91 4.86
C GLU A 356 0.38 -5.81 4.96
N ILE A 357 -0.78 -6.14 5.54
CA ILE A 357 -1.86 -5.18 5.78
C ILE A 357 -1.44 -4.13 6.83
N ASN A 358 -0.82 -4.55 7.93
CA ASN A 358 -0.33 -3.63 8.96
C ASN A 358 0.77 -2.71 8.42
N LEU A 359 1.66 -3.22 7.55
CA LEU A 359 2.63 -2.39 6.84
C LEU A 359 1.93 -1.31 6.00
N PHE A 360 0.89 -1.69 5.27
CA PHE A 360 0.14 -0.77 4.41
C PHE A 360 -0.60 0.31 5.21
N GLU A 361 -1.33 -0.09 6.26
CA GLU A 361 -2.09 0.83 7.11
C GLU A 361 -1.17 1.76 7.91
N SER A 362 -0.08 1.24 8.49
CA SER A 362 0.89 2.07 9.23
C SER A 362 1.61 3.08 8.34
N SER A 363 1.97 2.69 7.12
CA SER A 363 2.59 3.61 6.14
C SER A 363 1.65 4.77 5.80
N LEU A 364 0.38 4.46 5.54
CA LEU A 364 -0.63 5.47 5.20
C LEU A 364 -0.99 6.35 6.40
N TYR A 365 -1.01 5.77 7.61
CA TYR A 365 -1.22 6.53 8.85
C TYR A 365 -0.09 7.55 9.10
N LYS A 366 1.17 7.15 8.89
CA LYS A 366 2.33 8.06 8.95
C LYS A 366 2.22 9.20 7.93
N ASP A 367 1.58 8.94 6.78
CA ASP A 367 1.21 9.92 5.75
C ASP A 367 -0.18 10.58 5.99
N HIS A 368 -0.62 10.66 7.25
CA HIS A 368 -1.80 11.38 7.71
C HIS A 368 -3.16 10.85 7.21
N VAL A 369 -3.26 9.55 6.91
CA VAL A 369 -4.55 8.88 6.69
C VAL A 369 -5.11 8.38 8.02
N ILE A 370 -6.30 8.85 8.37
CA ILE A 370 -7.08 8.41 9.53
C ILE A 370 -7.81 7.13 9.16
N PHE A 371 -7.65 6.05 9.93
CA PHE A 371 -8.32 4.77 9.70
C PHE A 371 -9.40 4.49 10.74
N LEU A 372 -10.56 4.02 10.28
CA LEU A 372 -11.54 3.34 11.11
C LEU A 372 -12.03 2.09 10.38
N LYS A 373 -11.95 0.93 11.03
CA LYS A 373 -12.35 -0.36 10.46
C LYS A 373 -13.52 -0.92 11.24
N PHE A 374 -14.66 -1.08 10.60
CA PHE A 374 -15.90 -1.54 11.23
C PHE A 374 -16.16 -3.00 10.91
N TRP A 375 -16.28 -3.82 11.96
CA TRP A 375 -16.86 -5.15 11.85
C TRP A 375 -18.35 -5.08 12.19
N ILE A 376 -19.21 -5.14 11.18
CA ILE A 376 -20.67 -5.09 11.38
C ILE A 376 -21.15 -6.48 11.79
N ASP A 377 -21.46 -6.63 13.08
CA ASP A 377 -21.71 -7.93 13.69
C ASP A 377 -23.19 -8.18 13.96
N VAL A 378 -23.59 -9.45 13.86
CA VAL A 378 -24.94 -9.96 14.14
C VAL A 378 -24.84 -11.39 14.62
N THR A 379 -25.84 -11.85 15.37
CA THR A 379 -25.91 -13.26 15.76
C THR A 379 -26.27 -14.15 14.56
N LYS A 380 -25.94 -15.45 14.67
CA LYS A 380 -26.28 -16.47 13.67
C LYS A 380 -27.79 -16.54 13.45
N GLU A 381 -28.60 -16.30 14.48
CA GLU A 381 -30.06 -16.30 14.45
C GLU A 381 -30.60 -15.06 13.71
N GLU A 382 -30.09 -13.87 14.04
CA GLU A 382 -30.52 -12.63 13.39
C GLU A 382 -30.12 -12.61 11.91
N GLN A 383 -28.96 -13.18 11.54
CA GLN A 383 -28.61 -13.36 10.13
C GLN A 383 -29.66 -14.22 9.39
N LEU A 384 -30.06 -15.37 9.96
CA LEU A 384 -31.04 -16.26 9.34
C LEU A 384 -32.38 -15.57 9.15
N LYS A 385 -32.85 -14.89 10.19
CA LYS A 385 -34.08 -14.11 10.14
C LYS A 385 -34.04 -13.09 9.00
N ARG A 386 -32.93 -12.36 8.85
CA ARG A 386 -32.74 -11.39 7.76
C ARG A 386 -32.67 -12.02 6.38
N PHE A 387 -32.14 -13.24 6.26
CA PHE A 387 -32.17 -13.99 5.00
C PHE A 387 -33.62 -14.34 4.64
N ASN A 388 -34.38 -14.89 5.57
CA ASN A 388 -35.78 -15.22 5.36
C ASN A 388 -36.62 -13.97 5.00
N ASP A 389 -36.42 -12.86 5.73
CA ASP A 389 -37.10 -11.59 5.46
C ASP A 389 -36.79 -11.04 4.06
N ARG A 390 -35.54 -11.20 3.58
CA ARG A 390 -35.14 -10.77 2.23
C ARG A 390 -35.69 -11.68 1.14
N ALA A 391 -35.71 -12.99 1.36
CA ALA A 391 -36.26 -13.96 0.43
C ALA A 391 -37.76 -13.74 0.23
N ALA A 392 -38.47 -13.34 1.28
CA ALA A 392 -39.90 -13.06 1.24
C ALA A 392 -40.25 -11.67 0.67
N ASP A 393 -39.30 -10.73 0.60
CA ASP A 393 -39.53 -9.36 0.14
C ASP A 393 -39.16 -9.20 -1.35
N PRO A 394 -40.14 -8.96 -2.26
CA PRO A 394 -39.88 -8.82 -3.69
C PRO A 394 -38.91 -7.68 -4.06
N LEU A 395 -38.74 -6.68 -3.19
CA LEU A 395 -37.82 -5.56 -3.42
C LEU A 395 -36.39 -5.84 -2.93
N LYS A 396 -36.18 -6.93 -2.20
CA LYS A 396 -34.89 -7.29 -1.58
C LYS A 396 -34.40 -8.69 -1.91
N ASN A 397 -35.22 -9.54 -2.52
CA ASN A 397 -34.86 -10.91 -2.90
C ASN A 397 -33.58 -10.99 -3.75
N TRP A 398 -33.35 -10.02 -4.65
CA TRP A 398 -32.15 -9.91 -5.48
C TRP A 398 -30.85 -9.73 -4.67
N LYS A 399 -30.94 -9.39 -3.38
CA LYS A 399 -29.80 -9.26 -2.47
C LYS A 399 -29.39 -10.58 -1.81
N LEU A 400 -30.01 -11.69 -2.20
CA LEU A 400 -29.64 -13.03 -1.78
C LEU A 400 -29.25 -13.86 -2.98
N THR A 401 -28.17 -14.60 -2.81
CA THR A 401 -27.60 -15.51 -3.78
C THR A 401 -27.42 -16.88 -3.13
N ASP A 402 -27.24 -17.93 -3.94
CA ASP A 402 -26.92 -19.27 -3.42
C ASP A 402 -25.58 -19.28 -2.65
N GLU A 403 -24.68 -18.37 -3.00
CA GLU A 403 -23.42 -18.14 -2.30
C GLU A 403 -23.63 -17.65 -0.87
N ASP A 404 -24.60 -16.76 -0.60
CA ASP A 404 -24.91 -16.31 0.76
C ASP A 404 -25.32 -17.49 1.67
N TRP A 405 -26.15 -18.41 1.16
CA TRP A 405 -26.56 -19.60 1.89
C TRP A 405 -25.41 -20.59 2.10
N ARG A 406 -24.53 -20.75 1.12
CA ARG A 406 -23.32 -21.57 1.24
C ARG A 406 -22.37 -20.99 2.28
N ASN A 407 -22.12 -19.68 2.26
CA ASN A 407 -21.24 -19.01 3.21
C ASN A 407 -21.75 -19.13 4.65
N ARG A 408 -23.08 -19.03 4.84
CA ARG A 408 -23.71 -19.27 6.14
C ARG A 408 -23.44 -20.67 6.69
N LYS A 409 -23.43 -21.71 5.85
CA LYS A 409 -23.10 -23.09 6.29
C LYS A 409 -21.66 -23.20 6.80
N LYS A 410 -20.78 -22.31 6.35
CA LYS A 410 -19.38 -22.20 6.78
C LYS A 410 -19.17 -21.20 7.94
N TRP A 411 -20.22 -20.79 8.66
CA TRP A 411 -20.15 -19.79 9.75
C TRP A 411 -18.96 -20.01 10.70
N ASP A 412 -18.85 -21.22 11.25
CA ASP A 412 -17.85 -21.55 12.26
C ASP A 412 -16.41 -21.57 11.66
N VAL A 413 -16.28 -21.76 10.34
CA VAL A 413 -15.01 -21.60 9.61
C VAL A 413 -14.68 -20.13 9.47
N TYR A 414 -15.62 -19.31 8.96
CA TYR A 414 -15.44 -17.87 8.83
C TYR A 414 -15.05 -17.22 10.16
N GLU A 415 -15.68 -17.63 11.27
CA GLU A 415 -15.40 -17.11 12.60
C GLU A 415 -13.92 -17.24 12.98
N LYS A 416 -13.27 -18.37 12.67
CA LYS A 416 -11.82 -18.56 12.93
C LYS A 416 -10.97 -17.53 12.17
N TYR A 417 -11.27 -17.32 10.90
CA TYR A 417 -10.55 -16.36 10.05
C TYR A 417 -10.82 -14.91 10.46
N ILE A 418 -12.04 -14.58 10.85
CA ILE A 418 -12.41 -13.25 11.38
C ILE A 418 -11.66 -12.97 12.68
N ASN A 419 -11.59 -13.93 13.59
CA ASN A 419 -10.87 -13.78 14.86
C ASN A 419 -9.37 -13.57 14.60
N SER A 420 -8.79 -14.36 13.68
CA SER A 420 -7.42 -14.20 13.21
C SER A 420 -7.16 -12.80 12.65
N MET A 421 -8.01 -12.37 11.70
CA MET A 421 -7.94 -11.06 11.07
C MET A 421 -7.95 -9.92 12.11
N ILE A 422 -8.96 -9.88 12.98
CA ILE A 422 -9.10 -8.81 13.98
C ILE A 422 -7.92 -8.84 14.96
N LYS A 423 -7.52 -10.02 15.48
CA LYS A 423 -6.40 -10.11 16.42
C LYS A 423 -5.07 -9.67 15.83
N GLN A 424 -4.80 -9.99 14.57
CA GLN A 424 -3.53 -9.64 13.94
C GLN A 424 -3.47 -8.19 13.45
N THR A 425 -4.62 -7.55 13.21
CA THR A 425 -4.66 -6.23 12.54
C THR A 425 -5.37 -5.15 13.34
N ASN A 426 -5.83 -5.43 14.56
CA ASN A 426 -6.30 -4.39 15.47
C ASN A 426 -5.10 -3.65 16.07
N THR A 427 -4.84 -2.45 15.60
CA THR A 427 -3.69 -1.62 16.01
C THR A 427 -4.17 -0.26 16.48
N ASP A 428 -3.35 0.45 17.27
CA ASP A 428 -3.72 1.75 17.83
C ASP A 428 -3.96 2.82 16.73
N TYR A 429 -3.23 2.71 15.61
CA TYR A 429 -3.34 3.65 14.48
C TYR A 429 -4.43 3.27 13.46
N ALA A 430 -4.88 2.02 13.46
CA ALA A 430 -5.97 1.53 12.63
C ALA A 430 -6.79 0.52 13.44
N PRO A 431 -7.69 1.00 14.31
CA PRO A 431 -8.46 0.12 15.18
C PRO A 431 -9.61 -0.57 14.43
N TRP A 432 -9.94 -1.77 14.89
CA TRP A 432 -11.19 -2.46 14.61
C TRP A 432 -12.25 -2.07 15.63
N ILE A 433 -13.44 -1.74 15.13
CA ILE A 433 -14.61 -1.38 15.91
C ILE A 433 -15.70 -2.39 15.61
N ASP A 434 -16.00 -3.23 16.59
CA ASP A 434 -17.16 -4.11 16.54
C ASP A 434 -18.45 -3.28 16.63
N VAL A 435 -19.39 -3.53 15.74
CA VAL A 435 -20.66 -2.81 15.66
C VAL A 435 -21.80 -3.79 15.87
N GLU A 436 -22.46 -3.70 17.03
CA GLU A 436 -23.59 -4.52 17.43
C GLU A 436 -24.80 -4.15 16.57
N CYS A 437 -24.96 -4.85 15.45
CA CYS A 437 -25.90 -4.47 14.42
C CYS A 437 -27.13 -5.37 14.39
N VAL A 438 -27.46 -6.04 15.50
CA VAL A 438 -28.74 -6.74 15.67
C VAL A 438 -29.88 -5.72 15.59
N ASP A 439 -29.83 -4.63 16.35
CA ASP A 439 -30.60 -3.42 16.04
C ASP A 439 -29.85 -2.54 15.04
N LYS A 440 -30.35 -2.51 13.79
CA LYS A 440 -29.80 -1.67 12.72
C LYS A 440 -29.75 -0.18 13.08
N ARG A 441 -30.66 0.32 13.93
CA ARG A 441 -30.68 1.73 14.34
C ARG A 441 -29.49 2.03 15.23
N TYR A 442 -29.24 1.17 16.21
CA TYR A 442 -28.12 1.28 17.13
C TYR A 442 -26.79 1.24 16.36
N GLY A 443 -26.57 0.21 15.54
CA GLY A 443 -25.33 0.07 14.77
C GLY A 443 -25.02 1.27 13.86
N ARG A 444 -26.03 1.89 13.23
CA ARG A 444 -25.85 3.12 12.44
C ARG A 444 -25.42 4.32 13.28
N ILE A 445 -25.95 4.44 14.49
CA ILE A 445 -25.59 5.52 15.42
C ILE A 445 -24.17 5.30 15.92
N LYS A 446 -23.82 4.08 16.34
CA LYS A 446 -22.46 3.74 16.79
C LYS A 446 -21.42 4.11 15.75
N VAL A 447 -21.61 3.70 14.48
CA VAL A 447 -20.69 4.07 13.39
C VAL A 447 -20.54 5.60 13.25
N LEU A 448 -21.65 6.34 13.26
CA LEU A 448 -21.60 7.80 13.13
C LEU A 448 -20.95 8.48 14.34
N GLU A 449 -21.25 8.02 15.56
CA GLU A 449 -20.64 8.49 16.80
C GLU A 449 -19.12 8.28 16.75
N THR A 450 -18.65 7.07 16.43
CA THR A 450 -17.22 6.77 16.29
C THR A 450 -16.53 7.69 15.28
N ILE A 451 -17.08 7.83 14.06
CA ILE A 451 -16.48 8.70 13.03
C ILE A 451 -16.41 10.16 13.51
N VAL A 452 -17.50 10.67 14.09
CA VAL A 452 -17.57 12.05 14.56
C VAL A 452 -16.59 12.30 15.70
N ASP A 453 -16.48 11.38 16.65
CA ASP A 453 -15.61 11.56 17.82
C ASP A 453 -14.13 11.47 17.43
N THR A 454 -13.75 10.51 16.58
CA THR A 454 -12.38 10.45 16.03
C THR A 454 -12.02 11.71 15.23
N LEU A 455 -12.94 12.22 14.40
CA LEU A 455 -12.67 13.44 13.63
C LEU A 455 -12.57 14.68 14.51
N LYS A 456 -13.31 14.78 15.62
CA LYS A 456 -13.12 15.88 16.58
C LYS A 456 -11.74 15.79 17.21
N GLU A 457 -11.38 14.63 17.73
CA GLU A 457 -10.08 14.41 18.38
C GLU A 457 -8.92 14.79 17.45
N VAL A 458 -8.95 14.31 16.20
CA VAL A 458 -7.83 14.49 15.27
C VAL A 458 -7.80 15.87 14.56
N LEU A 459 -8.92 16.61 14.55
CA LEU A 459 -9.02 17.91 13.85
C LEU A 459 -9.21 19.13 14.76
N ASP A 460 -9.52 18.92 16.04
CA ASP A 460 -9.56 20.00 17.03
C ASP A 460 -8.19 20.20 17.75
N ASP A 461 -7.21 19.33 17.46
CA ASP A 461 -5.75 19.56 17.59
C ASP A 461 -5.19 20.40 16.42
#